data_AF-A0A381ZWU3-F1
#
_entry.id   AF-A0A381ZWU3-F1
#
_cell.length_a   1.000
_cell.length_b   1.000
_cell.length_c   1.000
_cell.angle_alpha   90.00
_cell.angle_beta   90.00
_cell.angle_gamma   90.00
#
_symmetry.space_group_name_H-M   'P 1'
#
loop_
_entity.id
_entity.type
_entity.pdbx_description
1 polymer ?
#
loop_
_entity_poly.entity_id
_entity_poly.type
_entity_poly.pdbx_seq_one_letter_code
_entity_poly.pdbx_strand_id
1 'polypeptide(L)'
;MKVSKKVSGVEYAIRDVVSAAKDLEKHGKIIDYLNIGDPAQYGFHPPENVKQAYINAIRKDKNYYSDSEGIQELRSAIAEKENSKGLSISADNVLVTNGVSEGLDMIMSSIVEEGD
;
A
#
# COMPACT_ATOMS: atom_id res chain seq x y z
N MET A 1 -29.33 3.33 3.90
CA MET A 1 -28.39 4.20 4.65
C MET A 1 -27.95 5.33 3.74
N LYS A 2 -27.73 6.54 4.27
CA LYS A 2 -27.23 7.68 3.49
C LYS A 2 -25.71 7.61 3.40
N VAL A 3 -25.16 7.64 2.18
CA VAL A 3 -23.71 7.70 1.94
C VAL A 3 -23.20 9.13 2.16
N SER A 4 -21.99 9.29 2.71
CA SER A 4 -21.36 10.60 2.90
C SER A 4 -21.04 11.26 1.57
N LYS A 5 -21.28 12.58 1.47
CA LYS A 5 -20.94 13.37 0.27
C LYS A 5 -19.45 13.31 -0.08
N LYS A 6 -18.58 13.12 0.92
CA LYS A 6 -17.12 13.05 0.74
C LYS A 6 -16.69 11.86 -0.12
N VAL A 7 -17.46 10.76 -0.10
CA VAL A 7 -17.12 9.53 -0.82
C VAL A 7 -18.11 9.19 -1.92
N SER A 8 -19.26 9.87 -1.99
CA SER A 8 -20.31 9.52 -2.95
C SER A 8 -19.94 9.72 -4.41
N GLY A 9 -18.91 10.54 -4.69
CA GLY A 9 -18.39 10.75 -6.04
C GLY A 9 -17.08 10.02 -6.34
N VAL A 10 -16.60 9.16 -5.43
CA VAL A 10 -15.35 8.42 -5.62
C VAL A 10 -15.64 7.17 -6.46
N GLU A 11 -14.99 7.06 -7.61
CA GLU A 11 -15.11 5.93 -8.53
C GLU A 11 -13.78 5.17 -8.66
N TYR A 12 -13.84 3.86 -8.91
CA TYR A 12 -12.65 3.01 -9.03
C TYR A 12 -12.76 2.03 -10.21
N ALA A 13 -12.76 2.59 -11.42
CA ALA A 13 -12.98 1.91 -12.69
C ALA A 13 -12.10 0.65 -12.92
N ILE A 14 -10.89 0.62 -12.34
CA ILE A 14 -9.95 -0.52 -12.46
C ILE A 14 -10.56 -1.83 -11.94
N ARG A 15 -11.40 -1.77 -10.91
CA ARG A 15 -12.07 -2.98 -10.35
C ARG A 15 -13.46 -3.20 -10.90
N ASP A 16 -14.09 -2.19 -11.49
CA ASP A 16 -15.46 -2.33 -12.03
C ASP A 16 -15.50 -3.32 -13.20
N VAL A 17 -14.44 -3.36 -14.03
CA VAL A 17 -14.30 -4.32 -15.13
C VAL A 17 -14.29 -5.78 -14.65
N VAL A 18 -13.92 -6.04 -13.39
CA VAL A 18 -13.85 -7.39 -12.83
C VAL A 18 -15.25 -8.00 -12.70
N SER A 19 -16.30 -7.20 -12.48
CA SER A 19 -17.67 -7.73 -12.42
C SER A 19 -18.10 -8.30 -13.77
N ALA A 20 -17.86 -7.55 -14.85
CA ALA A 20 -18.18 -8.00 -16.20
C ALA A 20 -17.35 -9.23 -16.61
N ALA A 21 -16.06 -9.25 -16.26
CA ALA A 21 -15.19 -10.41 -16.47
C ALA A 21 -15.74 -11.67 -15.78
N LYS A 22 -16.13 -11.57 -14.50
CA LYS A 22 -16.73 -12.68 -13.75
C LYS A 22 -18.01 -13.22 -14.36
N ASP A 23 -18.83 -12.36 -14.96
CA ASP A 23 -20.04 -12.81 -15.64
C ASP A 23 -19.71 -13.57 -16.93
N LEU A 24 -18.67 -13.17 -17.67
CA LEU A 24 -18.19 -13.93 -18.82
C LEU A 24 -17.61 -15.29 -18.41
N GLU A 25 -16.88 -15.36 -17.30
CA GLU A 25 -16.36 -16.62 -16.74
C GLU A 25 -17.48 -17.61 -16.41
N LYS A 26 -18.59 -17.13 -15.81
CA LYS A 26 -19.76 -17.97 -15.53
C LYS A 26 -20.37 -18.60 -16.79
N HIS A 27 -20.18 -17.98 -17.95
CA HIS A 27 -20.61 -18.49 -19.25
C HIS A 27 -19.52 -19.34 -19.93
N GLY A 28 -18.50 -19.77 -19.19
CA GLY A 28 -17.43 -20.65 -19.67
C GLY A 28 -16.37 -19.95 -20.52
N LYS A 29 -16.32 -18.61 -20.51
CA LYS A 29 -15.24 -17.87 -21.19
C LYS A 29 -13.99 -17.88 -20.32
N ILE A 30 -12.84 -18.02 -20.98
CA ILE A 30 -11.52 -17.85 -20.35
C ILE A 30 -11.21 -16.36 -20.38
N ILE A 31 -10.83 -15.80 -19.24
CA ILE A 31 -10.47 -14.39 -19.10
C ILE A 31 -9.00 -14.29 -18.69
N ASP A 32 -8.22 -13.53 -19.47
CA ASP A 32 -6.88 -13.12 -19.11
C ASP A 32 -6.95 -11.76 -18.39
N TYR A 33 -6.72 -11.76 -17.09
CA TYR A 33 -6.68 -10.53 -16.31
C TYR A 33 -5.34 -9.83 -16.53
N LEU A 34 -5.40 -8.60 -17.06
CA LEU A 34 -4.25 -7.70 -17.27
C LEU A 34 -4.50 -6.31 -16.65
N ASN A 35 -5.46 -6.21 -15.73
CA ASN A 35 -5.93 -4.95 -15.15
C ASN A 35 -5.34 -4.64 -13.76
N ILE A 36 -4.90 -5.66 -13.01
CA ILE A 36 -4.36 -5.50 -11.65
C ILE A 36 -2.84 -5.69 -11.68
N GLY A 37 -2.11 -4.67 -11.25
CA GLY A 37 -0.66 -4.74 -11.05
C GLY A 37 -0.29 -5.45 -9.75
N ASP A 38 -0.65 -6.73 -9.61
CA ASP A 38 -0.25 -7.59 -8.48
C ASP A 38 0.81 -8.59 -8.94
N PRO A 39 2.12 -8.28 -8.79
CA PRO A 39 3.19 -9.10 -9.34
C PRO A 39 3.22 -10.54 -8.78
N ALA A 40 2.70 -10.75 -7.57
CA ALA A 40 2.71 -12.06 -6.93
C ALA A 40 1.84 -13.07 -7.69
N GLN A 41 0.75 -12.61 -8.35
CA GLN A 41 -0.09 -13.45 -9.20
C GLN A 41 0.63 -13.92 -10.48
N TYR A 42 1.72 -13.24 -10.85
CA TYR A 42 2.53 -13.54 -12.03
C TYR A 42 3.92 -14.10 -11.67
N GLY A 43 4.08 -14.64 -10.46
CA GLY A 43 5.30 -15.35 -10.04
C GLY A 43 6.43 -14.46 -9.52
N PHE A 44 6.21 -13.14 -9.38
CA PHE A 44 7.17 -12.24 -8.76
C PHE A 44 6.95 -12.21 -7.24
N HIS A 45 7.75 -12.98 -6.52
CA HIS A 45 7.66 -13.08 -5.07
C HIS A 45 8.70 -12.21 -4.35
N PRO A 46 8.44 -11.82 -3.09
CA PRO A 46 9.46 -11.17 -2.28
C PRO A 46 10.74 -12.00 -2.21
N PRO A 47 11.93 -11.37 -2.22
CA PRO A 47 13.20 -12.05 -2.03
C PRO A 47 13.27 -12.83 -0.72
N GLU A 48 14.08 -13.90 -0.68
CA GLU A 48 14.12 -14.83 0.46
C GLU A 48 14.61 -14.17 1.76
N ASN A 49 15.54 -13.22 1.66
CA ASN A 49 16.01 -12.45 2.82
C ASN A 49 14.89 -11.63 3.47
N VAL A 50 13.94 -11.10 2.69
CA VAL A 50 12.78 -10.36 3.21
C VAL A 50 11.83 -11.31 3.93
N LYS A 51 11.52 -12.47 3.33
CA LYS A 51 10.68 -13.50 3.96
C LYS A 51 11.28 -13.97 5.28
N GLN A 52 12.59 -14.27 5.29
CA GLN A 52 13.27 -14.73 6.49
C GLN A 52 13.31 -13.66 7.59
N ALA A 53 13.48 -12.38 7.25
CA ALA A 53 13.39 -11.29 8.20
C ALA A 53 12.01 -11.22 8.86
N TYR A 54 10.93 -11.36 8.08
CA TYR A 54 9.57 -11.37 8.59
C TYR A 54 9.30 -12.58 9.51
N ILE A 55 9.70 -13.78 9.09
CA ILE A 55 9.63 -15.00 9.91
C ILE A 55 10.39 -14.82 11.24
N ASN A 56 11.58 -14.23 11.18
CA ASN A 56 12.41 -14.00 12.36
C ASN A 56 11.78 -12.96 13.30
N ALA A 57 11.12 -11.92 12.78
CA ALA A 57 10.40 -10.95 13.60
C ALA A 57 9.27 -11.63 14.39
N ILE A 58 8.50 -12.51 13.73
CA ILE A 58 7.44 -13.31 14.38
C ILE A 58 8.04 -14.22 15.47
N ARG A 59 9.10 -14.98 15.15
CA ARG A 59 9.77 -15.89 16.11
C ARG A 59 10.39 -15.19 17.32
N LYS A 60 10.64 -13.88 17.22
CA LYS A 60 11.21 -13.05 18.28
C LYS A 60 10.12 -12.19 18.97
N ASP A 61 8.85 -12.51 18.77
CA ASP A 61 7.71 -11.82 19.36
C ASP A 61 7.74 -10.29 19.14
N LYS A 62 8.14 -9.86 17.93
CA LYS A 62 8.06 -8.46 17.48
C LYS A 62 6.63 -8.13 17.05
N ASN A 63 5.67 -8.29 17.96
CA ASN A 63 4.22 -8.22 17.71
C ASN A 63 3.49 -7.21 18.61
N TYR A 64 4.24 -6.35 19.31
CA TYR A 64 3.72 -5.23 20.08
C TYR A 64 3.49 -4.00 19.20
N TYR A 65 2.72 -3.03 19.69
CA TYR A 65 2.55 -1.74 19.02
C TYR A 65 3.90 -1.03 18.87
N SER A 66 4.18 -0.53 17.67
CA SER A 66 5.28 0.42 17.45
C SER A 66 4.87 1.84 17.80
N ASP A 67 5.83 2.76 17.77
CA ASP A 67 5.54 4.19 17.68
C ASP A 67 4.65 4.47 16.47
N SER A 68 3.84 5.53 16.56
CA SER A 68 2.89 5.94 15.52
C SER A 68 3.56 6.20 14.17
N GLU A 69 4.80 6.65 14.19
CA GLU A 69 5.59 6.99 13.02
C GLU A 69 6.25 5.77 12.37
N GLY A 70 6.25 4.64 13.09
CA GLY A 70 6.96 3.41 12.75
C GLY A 70 8.26 3.25 13.54
N ILE A 71 8.77 2.02 13.54
CA ILE A 71 10.00 1.67 14.28
C ILE A 71 11.20 2.49 13.80
N GLN A 72 12.04 2.93 14.74
CA GLN A 72 13.19 3.80 14.47
C GLN A 72 14.16 3.20 13.44
N GLU A 73 14.38 1.89 13.51
CA GLU A 73 15.30 1.19 12.61
C GLU A 73 14.83 1.28 11.15
N LEU A 74 13.52 1.16 10.90
CA LEU A 74 12.95 1.25 9.55
C LEU A 74 13.01 2.69 9.03
N ARG A 75 12.62 3.68 9.86
CA ARG A 75 12.67 5.10 9.49
C ARG A 75 14.08 5.55 9.14
N SER A 76 15.07 5.11 9.91
CA SER A 76 16.49 5.41 9.65
C SER A 76 16.97 4.78 8.34
N ALA A 77 16.63 3.51 8.09
CA ALA A 77 16.99 2.82 6.85
C ALA A 77 16.35 3.44 5.60
N ILE A 78 15.11 3.94 5.71
CA ILE A 78 14.45 4.69 4.63
C ILE A 78 15.20 5.99 4.37
N ALA A 79 15.50 6.78 5.40
CA ALA A 79 16.24 8.03 5.24
C ALA A 79 17.61 7.82 4.58
N GLU A 80 18.37 6.81 5.00
CA GLU A 80 19.64 6.44 4.38
C GLU A 80 19.46 6.08 2.89
N LYS A 81 18.48 5.23 2.58
CA LYS A 81 18.19 4.81 1.20
C LYS A 81 17.83 6.00 0.32
N GLU A 82 17.00 6.93 0.78
CA GLU A 82 16.60 8.07 -0.03
C GLU A 82 17.70 9.14 -0.12
N ASN A 83 18.52 9.30 0.92
CA ASN A 83 19.71 10.15 0.85
C ASN A 83 20.73 9.64 -0.17
N SER A 84 20.85 8.32 -0.35
CA SER A 84 21.67 7.74 -1.43
C SER A 84 21.20 8.10 -2.85
N LYS A 85 19.94 8.55 -2.99
CA LYS A 85 19.36 9.06 -4.24
C LYS A 85 19.43 10.58 -4.37
N GLY A 86 20.03 11.27 -3.40
CA GLY A 86 20.21 12.72 -3.42
C GLY A 86 19.21 13.52 -2.58
N LEU A 87 18.39 12.87 -1.74
CA LEU A 87 17.64 13.60 -0.71
C LEU A 87 18.54 13.98 0.48
N SER A 88 18.04 14.85 1.35
CA SER A 88 18.69 15.25 2.60
C SER A 88 17.67 15.24 3.73
N ILE A 89 17.29 14.05 4.17
CA ILE A 89 16.27 13.82 5.20
C ILE A 89 16.83 13.01 6.39
N SER A 90 16.23 13.20 7.56
CA SER A 90 16.44 12.35 8.75
C SER A 90 15.28 11.37 8.94
N ALA A 91 15.41 10.47 9.93
CA ALA A 91 14.32 9.59 10.33
C ALA A 91 13.05 10.35 10.80
N ASP A 92 13.20 11.59 11.28
CA ASP A 92 12.08 12.44 11.72
C ASP A 92 11.25 12.97 10.55
N ASN A 93 11.78 12.89 9.32
CA ASN A 93 11.05 13.21 8.11
C ASN A 93 10.31 12.00 7.50
N VAL A 94 10.36 10.83 8.15
CA VAL A 94 9.79 9.58 7.63
C VAL A 94 8.62 9.13 8.49
N LEU A 95 7.49 8.90 7.84
CA LEU A 95 6.32 8.24 8.42
C LEU A 95 6.06 6.92 7.69
N VAL A 96 5.98 5.81 8.44
CA VAL A 96 5.67 4.48 7.90
C VAL A 96 4.16 4.29 7.89
N THR A 97 3.61 3.89 6.75
CA THR A 97 2.17 3.65 6.55
C THR A 97 1.90 2.26 6.00
N ASN A 98 0.63 1.84 6.08
CA ASN A 98 0.07 0.62 5.53
C ASN A 98 -0.06 0.72 4.01
N GLY A 99 1.09 0.65 3.34
CA GLY A 99 1.20 0.90 1.91
C GLY A 99 1.03 2.38 1.57
N VAL A 100 1.19 2.69 0.28
CA VAL A 100 1.12 4.06 -0.23
C VAL A 100 -0.30 4.63 -0.11
N SER A 101 -1.33 3.79 -0.18
CA SER A 101 -2.74 4.23 -0.13
C SER A 101 -3.09 4.96 1.17
N GLU A 102 -2.64 4.46 2.33
CA GLU A 102 -2.87 5.14 3.62
C GLU A 102 -2.10 6.47 3.69
N GLY A 103 -0.85 6.49 3.19
CA GLY A 103 -0.06 7.72 3.16
C GLY A 103 -0.71 8.82 2.31
N LEU A 104 -1.26 8.46 1.15
CA LEU A 104 -2.00 9.40 0.30
C LEU A 104 -3.28 9.89 0.99
N ASP A 105 -4.07 9.00 1.58
CA ASP A 105 -5.30 9.37 2.28
C ASP A 105 -5.01 10.36 3.43
N MET A 106 -3.96 10.09 4.21
CA MET A 106 -3.54 10.95 5.31
C MET A 106 -3.04 12.32 4.83
N ILE A 107 -2.21 12.35 3.78
CA ILE A 107 -1.73 13.61 3.20
C ILE A 107 -2.91 14.43 2.70
N MET A 108 -3.78 13.87 1.85
CA MET A 108 -4.92 14.58 1.28
C MET A 108 -5.85 15.08 2.38
N SER A 109 -6.13 14.25 3.39
CA SER A 109 -6.97 14.64 4.53
C SER A 109 -6.34 15.72 5.42
N SER A 110 -5.03 15.92 5.35
CA SER A 110 -4.30 16.89 6.19
C SER A 110 -4.10 18.26 5.55
N ILE A 111 -4.12 18.36 4.22
CA ILE A 111 -3.76 19.61 3.50
C ILE A 111 -4.82 20.11 2.52
N VAL A 112 -5.79 19.28 2.11
CA VAL A 112 -6.76 19.65 1.07
C VAL A 112 -8.07 20.13 1.70
N GLU A 113 -8.53 21.30 1.26
CA GLU A 113 -9.81 21.89 1.65
C GLU A 113 -10.80 21.94 0.47
N GLU A 114 -12.04 22.35 0.75
CA GLU A 114 -13.05 22.51 -0.31
C GLU A 114 -12.66 23.67 -1.25
N GLY A 115 -12.28 23.34 -2.49
CA GLY A 115 -12.02 24.32 -3.56
C GLY A 115 -10.58 24.40 -4.04
N ASP A 116 -9.65 23.66 -3.44
CA ASP A 116 -8.29 23.42 -3.98
C ASP A 116 -8.34 22.54 -5.27
#